data_AF-A0A3Z8HGF2-F1
#
_entry.id   AF-A0A3Z8HGF2-F1
#
_cell.length_a   1.000
_cell.length_b   1.000
_cell.length_c   1.000
_cell.angle_alpha   90.00
_cell.angle_beta   90.00
_cell.angle_gamma   90.00
#
_symmetry.space_group_name_H-M   'P 1'
#
loop_
_entity.id
_entity.type
_entity.pdbx_description
1 polymer ?
#
loop_
_entity_poly.entity_id
_entity_poly.type
_entity_poly.pdbx_seq_one_letter_code
_entity_poly.pdbx_strand_id
1 'polypeptide(L)'
;GVLELLSATNDAPASFLLSQLGYIQIMVGWVGAPKGAPVSDNAGYANPAQFTTSEIGVSGGGVTSKLSEAAIMATVPTLAQPEISVINGQAVTSSLAVADYFTKRHDDVLKKIRALDCSPEFTARNFAVSDYTDASGRKLPCYNITRDGFAFLAMGFTGKRAAQFKEAYVNAFNQMEKQLS
;
A
#
# COMPACT_ATOMS: atom_id res chain seq x y z
N GLY A 1 23.32 28.76 -44.49
CA GLY A 1 22.03 29.27 -44.99
C GLY A 1 21.16 28.05 -45.29
N VAL A 2 19.97 27.90 -44.68
CA VAL A 2 18.70 28.61 -45.05
C VAL A 2 18.24 28.11 -46.42
N LEU A 3 17.04 27.58 -46.70
CA LEU A 3 15.72 27.36 -46.06
C LEU A 3 15.05 26.22 -46.91
N GLU A 4 14.06 25.41 -46.51
CA GLU A 4 12.63 25.75 -46.40
C GLU A 4 11.79 24.55 -45.89
N LEU A 5 10.74 24.95 -45.12
CA LEU A 5 9.36 24.43 -44.97
C LEU A 5 9.08 22.91 -45.00
N LEU A 6 8.26 22.36 -44.08
CA LEU A 6 6.80 22.53 -44.08
C LEU A 6 6.17 22.33 -42.69
N SER A 7 5.10 23.11 -42.45
CA SER A 7 4.14 23.00 -41.36
C SER A 7 3.28 21.73 -41.47
N ALA A 8 2.95 21.09 -40.34
CA ALA A 8 1.87 20.10 -40.27
C ALA A 8 1.12 20.17 -38.93
N THR A 9 -0.10 20.69 -38.98
CA THR A 9 -1.19 20.52 -38.02
C THR A 9 -1.84 19.16 -38.25
N ASN A 10 -2.01 18.34 -37.20
CA ASN A 10 -2.78 17.10 -37.27
C ASN A 10 -3.83 17.07 -36.14
N ASP A 11 -5.07 17.40 -36.52
CA ASP A 11 -6.30 17.20 -35.77
C ASP A 11 -6.91 15.82 -36.10
N ALA A 12 -7.29 15.06 -35.04
CA ALA A 12 -8.32 14.00 -34.92
C ALA A 12 -8.24 12.75 -35.86
N PRO A 13 -8.87 11.56 -35.57
CA PRO A 13 -10.08 11.31 -34.76
C PRO A 13 -10.11 10.03 -33.89
N ALA A 14 -11.22 9.91 -33.13
CA ALA A 14 -11.63 8.79 -32.30
C ALA A 14 -11.91 7.50 -33.09
N SER A 15 -11.53 6.35 -32.52
CA SER A 15 -11.88 5.01 -33.00
C SER A 15 -12.99 4.39 -32.16
N PHE A 16 -14.17 4.28 -32.77
CA PHE A 16 -15.27 3.39 -32.38
C PHE A 16 -14.94 1.95 -32.79
N LEU A 17 -15.23 0.97 -31.94
CA LEU A 17 -15.42 -0.43 -32.37
C LEU A 17 -16.77 -0.94 -31.88
N LEU A 18 -17.68 -1.16 -32.85
CA LEU A 18 -18.83 -2.04 -32.72
C LEU A 18 -18.38 -3.49 -32.91
N SER A 19 -18.92 -4.39 -32.09
CA SER A 19 -19.16 -5.77 -32.52
C SER A 19 -20.62 -6.11 -32.21
N GLN A 20 -21.43 -6.15 -33.26
CA GLN A 20 -22.81 -6.64 -33.26
C GLN A 20 -22.80 -8.16 -33.23
N LEU A 21 -23.62 -8.76 -32.35
CA LEU A 21 -24.20 -10.08 -32.59
C LEU A 21 -25.57 -10.16 -31.90
N GLY A 22 -26.60 -10.20 -32.74
CA GLY A 22 -27.78 -11.05 -32.54
C GLY A 22 -28.85 -10.58 -31.57
N TYR A 23 -29.81 -9.80 -32.07
CA TYR A 23 -31.17 -9.83 -31.56
C TYR A 23 -31.82 -11.19 -31.88
N ILE A 24 -32.31 -11.90 -30.87
CA ILE A 24 -33.34 -12.92 -31.02
C ILE A 24 -34.42 -12.64 -29.97
N GLN A 25 -35.61 -12.25 -30.43
CA GLN A 25 -36.81 -12.17 -29.62
C GLN A 25 -37.34 -13.57 -29.31
N ILE A 26 -37.64 -13.88 -28.05
CA ILE A 26 -38.54 -14.98 -27.69
C ILE A 26 -39.37 -14.61 -26.44
N MET A 27 -40.63 -14.29 -26.71
CA MET A 27 -41.87 -14.81 -26.09
C MET A 27 -42.14 -14.74 -24.57
N VAL A 28 -43.39 -14.34 -24.30
CA VAL A 28 -44.16 -14.27 -23.06
C VAL A 28 -44.12 -15.55 -22.22
N GLY A 29 -43.99 -15.38 -20.89
CA GLY A 29 -44.30 -16.39 -19.88
C GLY A 29 -44.97 -15.73 -18.67
N TRP A 30 -46.31 -15.75 -18.65
CA TRP A 30 -47.10 -15.53 -17.43
C TRP A 30 -47.04 -16.81 -16.59
N VAL A 31 -46.52 -16.74 -15.38
CA VAL A 31 -46.78 -17.74 -14.33
C VAL A 31 -47.04 -16.99 -13.03
N GLY A 32 -48.29 -17.04 -12.59
CA GLY A 32 -48.72 -16.56 -11.28
C GLY A 32 -48.15 -17.43 -10.16
N ALA A 33 -47.82 -16.80 -9.03
CA ALA A 33 -47.45 -17.51 -7.82
C ALA A 33 -48.69 -18.09 -7.12
N PRO A 34 -48.64 -19.33 -6.59
CA PRO A 34 -49.75 -19.97 -5.90
C PRO A 34 -50.01 -19.36 -4.51
N LYS A 35 -51.30 -19.29 -4.13
CA LYS A 35 -51.81 -18.95 -2.80
C LYS A 35 -51.44 -20.04 -1.79
N GLY A 36 -50.78 -19.68 -0.69
CA GLY A 36 -50.73 -20.50 0.52
C GLY A 36 -49.39 -20.50 1.26
N ALA A 37 -49.02 -19.39 1.92
CA ALA A 37 -48.05 -19.36 3.00
C ALA A 37 -48.34 -18.14 3.90
N PRO A 38 -48.07 -18.21 5.23
CA PRO A 38 -48.78 -17.44 6.24
C PRO A 38 -48.42 -15.94 6.25
N VAL A 39 -49.42 -15.15 6.64
CA VAL A 39 -49.37 -13.71 6.90
C VAL A 39 -48.17 -13.34 7.78
N SER A 40 -47.45 -12.28 7.39
CA SER A 40 -46.51 -11.56 8.25
C SER A 40 -47.14 -10.21 8.63
N ASP A 41 -47.31 -9.99 9.92
CA ASP A 41 -47.88 -8.81 10.54
C ASP A 41 -46.94 -7.59 10.40
N ASN A 42 -47.25 -6.71 9.44
CA ASN A 42 -47.03 -5.25 9.40
C ASN A 42 -46.73 -4.78 7.97
N ALA A 43 -47.77 -4.52 7.19
CA ALA A 43 -47.68 -3.61 6.06
C ALA A 43 -48.38 -2.31 6.44
N GLY A 44 -47.57 -1.33 6.84
CA GLY A 44 -48.00 0.04 7.09
C GLY A 44 -48.61 0.66 5.84
N TYR A 45 -49.87 1.05 5.99
CA TYR A 45 -50.61 2.14 5.38
C TYR A 45 -50.01 2.92 4.19
N ALA A 46 -50.79 2.90 3.11
CA ALA A 46 -51.15 3.99 2.19
C ALA A 46 -50.05 4.96 1.71
N ASN A 47 -49.76 4.92 0.40
CA ASN A 47 -49.08 5.99 -0.31
C ASN A 47 -50.05 6.64 -1.31
N PRO A 48 -50.54 7.88 -1.08
CA PRO A 48 -51.31 8.61 -2.07
C PRO A 48 -50.42 9.57 -2.90
N ALA A 49 -50.48 9.36 -4.21
CA ALA A 49 -50.45 10.32 -5.32
C ALA A 49 -49.61 11.62 -5.23
N GLN A 50 -48.68 11.71 -6.19
CA GLN A 50 -48.45 12.82 -7.14
C GLN A 50 -47.90 14.18 -6.62
N PHE A 51 -47.15 14.82 -7.53
CA PHE A 51 -46.92 16.27 -7.68
C PHE A 51 -45.51 16.85 -7.41
N THR A 52 -44.76 16.95 -8.52
CA THR A 52 -43.97 18.09 -9.06
C THR A 52 -42.97 18.88 -8.21
N THR A 53 -41.78 19.07 -8.82
CA THR A 53 -40.96 20.31 -8.86
C THR A 53 -40.54 20.95 -7.53
N SER A 54 -39.23 20.89 -7.25
CA SER A 54 -38.37 22.08 -7.13
C SER A 54 -36.91 21.66 -6.92
N GLU A 55 -35.99 22.40 -7.53
CA GLU A 55 -34.54 22.28 -7.34
C GLU A 55 -34.08 22.67 -5.92
N ILE A 56 -32.81 22.35 -5.67
CA ILE A 56 -31.84 22.90 -4.69
C ILE A 56 -31.74 22.17 -3.34
N GLY A 57 -30.55 21.61 -3.08
CA GLY A 57 -30.07 21.33 -1.72
C GLY A 57 -28.97 20.27 -1.66
N VAL A 58 -27.70 20.70 -1.56
CA VAL A 58 -26.55 19.84 -1.24
C VAL A 58 -26.82 19.13 0.09
N SER A 59 -26.74 17.80 0.11
CA SER A 59 -26.64 17.04 1.36
C SER A 59 -25.52 16.02 1.25
N GLY A 60 -24.35 16.43 1.75
CA GLY A 60 -23.18 15.59 1.91
C GLY A 60 -23.43 14.47 2.91
N GLY A 61 -23.43 13.23 2.42
CA GLY A 61 -23.26 12.03 3.21
C GLY A 61 -21.85 11.48 3.01
N GLY A 62 -20.84 12.18 3.52
CA GLY A 62 -19.47 11.69 3.54
C GLY A 62 -19.36 10.52 4.52
N VAL A 63 -19.01 9.33 4.03
CA VAL A 63 -18.57 8.21 4.88
C VAL A 63 -17.21 8.60 5.47
N THR A 64 -17.21 9.20 6.67
CA THR A 64 -16.01 9.76 7.32
C THR A 64 -15.04 8.71 7.84
N SER A 65 -15.36 7.41 7.81
CA SER A 65 -14.43 6.36 8.29
C SER A 65 -13.36 5.96 7.28
N LYS A 66 -13.53 6.21 5.97
CA LYS A 66 -12.59 5.75 4.94
C LYS A 66 -11.51 6.76 4.55
N LEU A 67 -11.66 8.03 4.95
CA LEU A 67 -10.71 9.08 4.58
C LEU A 67 -9.63 9.32 5.65
N SER A 68 -9.88 8.99 6.92
CA SER A 68 -8.84 9.09 7.95
C SER A 68 -7.71 8.08 7.73
N GLU A 69 -8.01 6.86 7.31
CA GLU A 69 -6.99 5.87 6.93
C GLU A 69 -6.18 6.34 5.72
N ALA A 70 -6.81 6.87 4.67
CA ALA A 70 -6.11 7.34 3.48
C ALA A 70 -5.26 8.60 3.74
N ALA A 71 -5.75 9.54 4.56
CA ALA A 71 -5.06 10.78 4.87
C ALA A 71 -3.85 10.57 5.80
N ILE A 72 -3.93 9.63 6.75
CA ILE A 72 -2.79 9.26 7.61
C ILE A 72 -1.70 8.57 6.78
N MET A 73 -2.06 7.72 5.81
CA MET A 73 -1.09 7.06 4.92
C MET A 73 -0.36 8.04 3.97
N ALA A 74 -0.99 9.18 3.64
CA ALA A 74 -0.39 10.21 2.77
C ALA A 74 0.56 11.17 3.52
N THR A 75 0.51 11.22 4.86
CA THR A 75 1.28 12.17 5.67
C THR A 75 2.48 11.58 6.40
N VAL A 76 2.68 10.25 6.38
CA VAL A 76 3.96 9.68 6.83
C VAL A 76 4.97 9.84 5.68
N PRO A 77 5.94 10.77 5.76
CA PRO A 77 6.98 10.86 4.74
C PRO A 77 7.64 9.50 4.60
N THR A 78 7.78 9.01 3.36
CA THR A 78 8.59 7.81 3.10
C THR A 78 10.00 8.10 3.61
N LEU A 79 10.35 7.52 4.75
CA LEU A 79 11.62 7.74 5.40
C LEU A 79 12.74 7.25 4.47
N ALA A 80 13.69 8.13 4.13
CA ALA A 80 14.79 7.81 3.20
C ALA A 80 15.78 6.76 3.76
N GLN A 81 15.71 6.51 5.06
CA GLN A 81 16.47 5.52 5.82
C GLN A 81 15.54 4.95 6.91
N PRO A 82 15.78 3.80 7.53
CA PRO A 82 14.99 3.36 8.69
C PRO A 82 15.18 4.30 9.89
N GLU A 83 14.23 4.30 10.82
CA GLU A 83 14.35 5.05 12.08
C GLU A 83 15.55 4.55 12.89
N ILE A 84 16.34 5.47 13.44
CA ILE A 84 17.55 5.18 14.21
C ILE A 84 17.36 5.68 15.64
N SER A 85 17.67 4.82 16.61
CA SER A 85 17.75 5.15 18.03
C SER A 85 19.18 4.90 18.56
N VAL A 86 19.52 5.53 19.67
CA VAL A 86 20.81 5.32 20.34
C VAL A 86 20.58 4.51 21.60
N ILE A 87 21.17 3.31 21.67
CA ILE A 87 21.13 2.43 22.84
C ILE A 87 22.56 2.15 23.27
N ASN A 88 22.89 2.45 24.53
CA ASN A 88 24.24 2.27 25.08
C ASN A 88 25.35 2.95 24.26
N GLY A 89 25.07 4.13 23.68
CA GLY A 89 26.01 4.86 22.83
C GLY A 89 26.18 4.31 21.41
N GLN A 90 25.43 3.25 21.06
CA GLN A 90 25.44 2.66 19.73
C GLN A 90 24.18 3.07 18.95
N ALA A 91 24.36 3.51 17.71
CA ALA A 91 23.26 3.73 16.78
C ALA A 91 22.69 2.38 16.31
N VAL A 92 21.42 2.16 16.60
CA VAL A 92 20.68 0.94 16.26
C VAL A 92 19.34 1.30 15.60
N THR A 93 18.76 0.34 14.89
CA THR A 93 17.41 0.43 14.33
C THR A 93 16.56 -0.74 14.82
N SER A 94 15.24 -0.58 14.89
CA SER A 94 14.37 -1.67 15.29
C SER A 94 13.94 -2.51 14.08
N SER A 95 13.71 -3.81 14.28
CA SER A 95 13.11 -4.67 13.24
C SER A 95 11.75 -4.16 12.71
N LEU A 96 11.02 -3.33 13.49
CA LEU A 96 9.80 -2.64 13.05
C LEU A 96 10.13 -1.54 12.04
N ALA A 97 11.08 -0.66 12.37
CA ALA A 97 11.54 0.38 11.47
C ALA A 97 12.11 -0.17 10.16
N VAL A 98 12.79 -1.32 10.22
CA VAL A 98 13.25 -2.06 9.03
C VAL A 98 12.07 -2.56 8.20
N ALA A 99 11.05 -3.12 8.85
CA ALA A 99 9.83 -3.60 8.18
C ALA A 99 9.11 -2.46 7.45
N ASP A 100 8.94 -1.32 8.12
CA ASP A 100 8.30 -0.13 7.56
C ASP A 100 9.12 0.45 6.40
N TYR A 101 10.44 0.54 6.58
CA TYR A 101 11.35 1.05 5.55
C TYR A 101 11.35 0.17 4.30
N PHE A 102 11.38 -1.16 4.40
CA PHE A 102 11.33 -2.03 3.21
C PHE A 102 9.92 -2.39 2.75
N THR A 103 8.88 -1.86 3.40
CA THR A 103 7.47 -2.19 3.14
C THR A 103 7.24 -3.71 3.18
N LYS A 104 7.72 -4.35 4.25
CA LYS A 104 7.58 -5.78 4.51
C LYS A 104 6.78 -6.00 5.78
N ARG A 105 6.13 -7.16 5.91
CA ARG A 105 5.52 -7.55 7.18
C ARG A 105 6.62 -7.77 8.23
N HIS A 106 6.39 -7.29 9.44
CA HIS A 106 7.32 -7.48 10.56
C HIS A 106 7.61 -8.97 10.82
N ASP A 107 6.58 -9.82 10.77
CA ASP A 107 6.74 -11.28 10.91
C ASP A 107 7.75 -11.88 9.91
N ASP A 108 7.77 -11.39 8.67
CA ASP A 108 8.67 -11.90 7.64
C ASP A 108 10.10 -11.38 7.84
N VAL A 109 10.26 -10.17 8.39
CA VAL A 109 11.55 -9.67 8.84
C VAL A 109 12.10 -10.52 10.00
N LEU A 110 11.28 -10.83 11.01
CA LEU A 110 11.68 -11.69 12.12
C LEU A 110 12.08 -13.10 11.65
N LYS A 111 11.30 -13.70 10.74
CA LYS A 111 11.65 -14.98 10.13
C LYS A 111 12.98 -14.90 9.38
N LYS A 112 13.20 -13.82 8.60
CA LYS A 112 14.44 -13.63 7.85
C LYS A 112 15.64 -13.52 8.79
N ILE A 113 15.54 -12.74 9.87
CA ILE A 113 16.60 -12.59 10.88
C ILE A 113 16.96 -13.96 11.51
N ARG A 114 15.95 -14.76 11.88
CA ARG A 114 16.17 -16.10 12.45
C ARG A 114 16.77 -17.11 11.47
N ALA A 115 16.62 -16.87 10.17
CA ALA A 115 17.10 -17.72 9.09
C ALA A 115 18.35 -17.17 8.41
N LEU A 116 19.03 -16.17 8.98
CA LEU A 116 20.28 -15.65 8.43
C LEU A 116 21.37 -16.71 8.53
N ASP A 117 22.00 -17.00 7.40
CA ASP A 117 23.15 -17.90 7.33
C ASP A 117 24.43 -17.08 7.57
N CYS A 118 24.75 -16.84 8.85
CA CYS A 118 25.94 -16.12 9.28
C CYS A 118 26.42 -16.66 10.63
N SER A 119 27.64 -16.27 11.05
CA SER A 119 28.20 -16.84 12.27
C SER A 119 27.35 -16.48 13.51
N PRO A 120 27.30 -17.36 14.52
CA PRO A 120 26.60 -17.07 15.77
C PRO A 120 27.09 -15.79 16.45
N GLU A 121 28.40 -15.50 16.38
CA GLU A 121 29.02 -14.31 16.92
C GLU A 121 28.54 -13.04 16.19
N PHE A 122 28.44 -13.10 14.86
CA PHE A 122 27.89 -12.00 14.07
C PHE A 122 26.42 -11.75 14.44
N THR A 123 25.64 -12.82 14.55
CA THR A 123 24.22 -12.72 14.91
C THR A 123 24.05 -12.09 16.29
N ALA A 124 24.77 -12.58 17.30
CA ALA A 124 24.68 -12.11 18.68
C ALA A 124 25.09 -10.63 18.83
N ARG A 125 26.08 -10.16 18.06
CA ARG A 125 26.54 -8.76 18.11
C ARG A 125 25.63 -7.78 17.39
N ASN A 126 24.95 -8.24 16.34
CA ASN A 126 24.24 -7.35 15.43
C ASN A 126 22.71 -7.41 15.54
N PHE A 127 22.15 -8.46 16.15
CA PHE A 127 20.71 -8.66 16.31
C PHE A 127 20.39 -8.96 17.78
N ALA A 128 20.27 -7.91 18.58
CA ALA A 128 19.90 -8.03 20.00
C ALA A 128 18.37 -8.20 20.13
N VAL A 129 17.92 -9.24 20.83
CA VAL A 129 16.50 -9.47 21.12
C VAL A 129 15.97 -8.32 21.99
N SER A 130 14.78 -7.84 21.67
CA SER A 130 14.06 -6.83 22.43
C SER A 130 12.55 -7.07 22.30
N ASP A 131 11.75 -6.18 22.88
CA ASP A 131 10.29 -6.26 22.84
C ASP A 131 9.70 -4.88 22.53
N TYR A 132 8.51 -4.86 21.94
CA TYR A 132 7.70 -3.65 21.80
C TYR A 132 6.29 -3.91 22.34
N THR A 133 5.61 -2.83 22.72
CA THR A 133 4.20 -2.90 23.13
C THR A 133 3.33 -2.53 21.95
N ASP A 134 2.42 -3.43 21.56
CA ASP A 134 1.48 -3.17 20.48
C ASP A 134 0.30 -2.27 20.94
N ALA A 135 -0.54 -1.85 19.99
CA ALA A 135 -1.71 -1.02 20.30
C ALA A 135 -2.73 -1.69 21.24
N SER A 136 -2.68 -3.02 21.40
CA SER A 136 -3.51 -3.77 22.34
C SER A 136 -2.89 -3.92 23.73
N GLY A 137 -1.70 -3.37 23.95
CA GLY A 137 -0.96 -3.46 25.21
C GLY A 137 -0.15 -4.75 25.39
N ARG A 138 -0.07 -5.61 24.37
CA ARG A 138 0.68 -6.86 24.42
C ARG A 138 2.15 -6.59 24.12
N LYS A 139 3.04 -7.24 24.87
CA LYS A 139 4.48 -7.26 24.56
C LYS A 139 4.76 -8.30 23.50
N LEU A 140 5.37 -7.88 22.40
CA LEU A 140 5.73 -8.71 21.26
C LEU A 140 7.23 -8.62 21.00
N PRO A 141 7.87 -9.70 20.55
CA PRO A 141 9.31 -9.72 20.33
C PRO A 141 9.69 -8.87 19.10
N CYS A 142 10.84 -8.22 19.20
CA CYS A 142 11.50 -7.52 18.11
C CYS A 142 13.03 -7.66 18.24
N TYR A 143 13.78 -7.05 17.33
CA TYR A 143 15.22 -6.94 17.42
C TYR A 143 15.67 -5.49 17.36
N ASN A 144 16.69 -5.16 18.16
CA ASN A 144 17.55 -4.00 17.96
C ASN A 144 18.71 -4.43 17.06
N ILE A 145 18.89 -3.71 15.96
CA ILE A 145 19.74 -4.08 14.84
C ILE A 145 20.80 -3.01 14.66
N THR A 146 22.06 -3.40 14.68
CA THR A 146 23.18 -2.47 14.46
C THR A 146 23.26 -2.04 12.99
N ARG A 147 24.13 -1.07 12.68
CA ARG A 147 24.44 -0.71 11.29
C ARG A 147 24.85 -1.92 10.44
N ASP A 148 25.74 -2.76 10.95
CA ASP A 148 26.28 -3.90 10.22
C ASP A 148 25.22 -4.99 10.04
N GLY A 149 24.42 -5.26 11.08
CA GLY A 149 23.28 -6.17 10.98
C GLY A 149 22.25 -5.69 9.97
N PHE A 150 21.96 -4.38 9.96
CA PHE A 150 21.04 -3.79 9.01
C PHE A 150 21.54 -3.93 7.57
N ALA A 151 22.81 -3.59 7.31
CA ALA A 151 23.40 -3.73 5.99
C ALA A 151 23.32 -5.20 5.51
N PHE A 152 23.71 -6.15 6.35
CA PHE A 152 23.65 -7.57 6.04
C PHE A 152 22.22 -8.04 5.72
N LEU A 153 21.25 -7.67 6.56
CA LEU A 153 19.85 -8.01 6.39
C LEU A 153 19.26 -7.39 5.10
N ALA A 154 19.56 -6.11 4.84
CA ALA A 154 19.07 -5.37 3.69
C ALA A 154 19.54 -5.96 2.35
N MET A 155 20.76 -6.51 2.29
CA MET A 155 21.28 -7.18 1.10
C MET A 155 20.44 -8.42 0.72
N GLY A 156 19.84 -9.09 1.72
CA GLY A 156 18.96 -10.24 1.51
C GLY A 156 17.53 -9.91 1.08
N PHE A 157 17.18 -8.62 0.94
CA PHE A 157 15.86 -8.18 0.54
C PHE A 157 15.72 -7.90 -0.97
N THR A 158 14.50 -8.10 -1.45
CA THR A 158 14.05 -7.81 -2.82
C THR A 158 12.96 -6.74 -2.82
N GLY A 159 12.76 -6.07 -3.96
CA GLY A 159 11.77 -5.00 -4.17
C GLY A 159 12.42 -3.64 -4.53
N LYS A 160 11.59 -2.66 -4.92
CA LYS A 160 12.06 -1.33 -5.38
C LYS A 160 12.90 -0.60 -4.33
N ARG A 161 12.45 -0.54 -3.08
CA ARG A 161 13.20 0.09 -1.98
C ARG A 161 14.51 -0.64 -1.66
N ALA A 162 14.53 -1.98 -1.77
CA ALA A 162 15.75 -2.75 -1.62
C ALA A 162 16.75 -2.46 -2.76
N ALA A 163 16.27 -2.33 -4.01
CA ALA A 163 17.11 -1.95 -5.14
C ALA A 163 17.73 -0.55 -4.95
N GLN A 164 16.92 0.43 -4.57
CA GLN A 164 17.38 1.79 -4.27
C GLN A 164 18.43 1.81 -3.15
N PHE A 165 18.21 1.05 -2.08
CA PHE A 165 19.19 0.92 -1.01
C PHE A 165 20.52 0.32 -1.51
N LYS A 166 20.46 -0.73 -2.33
CA LYS A 166 21.65 -1.37 -2.92
C LYS A 166 22.41 -0.42 -3.85
N GLU A 167 21.71 0.35 -4.68
CA GLU A 167 22.31 1.37 -5.54
C GLU A 167 22.96 2.49 -4.72
N ALA A 168 22.29 2.98 -3.68
CA ALA A 168 22.83 4.00 -2.79
C ALA A 168 24.11 3.50 -2.07
N TYR A 169 24.12 2.24 -1.64
CA TYR A 169 25.30 1.60 -1.06
C TYR A 169 26.48 1.55 -2.05
N VAL A 170 26.24 1.12 -3.29
CA VAL A 170 27.26 1.09 -4.36
C VAL A 170 27.79 2.50 -4.66
N ASN A 171 26.90 3.49 -4.74
CA ASN A 171 27.30 4.88 -5.00
C ASN A 171 28.16 5.46 -3.87
N ALA A 172 27.80 5.19 -2.62
CA ALA A 172 28.62 5.61 -1.47
C ALA A 172 30.01 4.96 -1.50
N PHE A 173 30.08 3.67 -1.87
CA PHE A 173 31.36 2.97 -2.03
C PHE A 173 32.24 3.63 -3.10
N ASN A 174 31.69 3.88 -4.30
CA ASN A 174 32.43 4.52 -5.40
C ASN A 174 32.88 5.96 -5.05
N GLN A 175 32.11 6.68 -4.23
CA GLN A 175 32.51 8.00 -3.74
C GLN A 175 33.70 7.92 -2.78
N MET A 176 33.71 6.94 -1.88
CA MET A 176 34.86 6.70 -0.99
C MET A 176 36.11 6.33 -1.79
N GLU A 177 36.00 5.45 -2.80
CA GLU A 177 37.14 5.09 -3.65
C GLU A 177 37.74 6.31 -4.38
N LYS A 178 36.90 7.22 -4.87
CA LYS A 178 37.36 8.47 -5.53
C LYS A 178 38.10 9.44 -4.61
N GLN A 179 37.87 9.36 -3.30
CA GLN A 179 38.57 10.20 -2.31
C GLN A 179 39.93 9.64 -1.91
N LEU A 180 40.17 8.35 -2.19
CA LEU A 180 41.41 7.65 -1.90
C LEU A 180 42.35 7.57 -3.12
N SER A 181 41.88 7.98 -4.30
CA SER A 181 42.63 8.06 -5.55
C SER A 181 43.09 9.48 -5.85
#